data_AF-A0A7C6E0E2-F1
#
_entry.id   AF-A0A7C6E0E2-F1
#
_cell.length_a   1.000
_cell.length_b   1.000
_cell.length_c   1.000
_cell.angle_alpha   90.00
_cell.angle_beta   90.00
_cell.angle_gamma   90.00
#
_symmetry.space_group_name_H-M   'P 1'
#
loop_
_entity.id
_entity.type
_entity.pdbx_description
1 polymer ?
#
loop_
_entity_poly.entity_id
_entity_poly.type
_entity_poly.pdbx_seq_one_letter_code
_entity_poly.pdbx_strand_id
1 'polypeptide(L)'
;MLVEEKEPITIGVEIECYTILIGEKRISRSVLLPREKSSEGGERFTIDKSIGSEYVTKPFENITEALYAIDKGLGKYSDPSNSCNALPLPIGGWNDRFAGAHFHIGFKEKGLGKEEALSLANYIHDHIPFLIAVSSNSPVWRRRITEYSSNRMLRVGGEYCIPVVKGGLNQNHYREMNLNPENKHKPSTLEIRVCDSNIPPYICTVMTILRILASAWRNGKKPCNSLTHETYLQSRVEAAQRGVNAKLYWNGKPVMVDEYLRLLTLSYEDEASVLDLPKDVAEVFSLLEKGWNNAEAIRHAAIESRIRLGRGWEKNMAVKMASAMETLLNGGSLKNYHRSLGLESLPD
;
A
#
# COMPACT_ATOMS: atom_id res chain seq x y z
N MET A 1 22.17 14.87 19.62
CA MET A 1 20.98 14.96 20.50
C MET A 1 19.78 15.09 19.60
N LEU A 2 18.95 14.04 19.51
CA LEU A 2 17.66 14.12 18.82
C LEU A 2 16.75 15.00 19.68
N VAL A 3 16.34 16.15 19.15
CA VAL A 3 15.33 16.99 19.79
C VAL A 3 14.04 16.17 19.79
N GLU A 4 13.49 15.92 20.97
CA GLU A 4 12.21 15.21 21.12
C GLU A 4 11.15 15.99 20.33
N GLU A 5 10.52 15.34 19.35
CA GLU A 5 9.53 15.99 18.51
C GLU A 5 8.31 16.34 19.35
N LYS A 6 8.00 17.65 19.50
CA LYS A 6 6.85 18.10 20.28
C LYS A 6 5.51 17.55 19.80
N GLU A 7 5.40 17.23 18.51
CA GLU A 7 4.20 16.66 17.87
C GLU A 7 4.64 15.62 16.83
N PRO A 8 4.80 14.33 17.22
CA PRO A 8 5.26 13.30 16.30
C PRO A 8 4.22 13.04 15.20
N ILE A 9 4.71 12.88 13.98
CA ILE A 9 3.88 12.46 12.83
C ILE A 9 3.49 11.00 13.05
N THR A 10 2.18 10.73 12.97
CA THR A 10 1.63 9.39 13.05
C THR A 10 0.97 8.99 11.74
N ILE A 11 1.08 7.70 11.40
CA ILE A 11 0.41 7.12 10.24
C ILE A 11 -0.34 5.86 10.68
N GLY A 12 -1.66 5.85 10.54
CA GLY A 12 -2.50 4.66 10.64
C GLY A 12 -2.85 4.13 9.25
N VAL A 13 -3.19 2.84 9.13
CA VAL A 13 -3.50 2.20 7.86
C VAL A 13 -4.79 1.38 7.95
N GLU A 14 -5.61 1.46 6.91
CA GLU A 14 -6.72 0.55 6.64
C GLU A 14 -6.31 -0.38 5.48
N ILE A 15 -6.44 -1.69 5.64
CA ILE A 15 -6.03 -2.71 4.67
C ILE A 15 -7.22 -3.61 4.36
N GLU A 16 -7.79 -3.46 3.18
CA GLU A 16 -8.85 -4.31 2.67
C GLU A 16 -8.27 -5.62 2.11
N CYS A 17 -8.87 -6.77 2.42
CA CYS A 17 -8.31 -8.08 2.07
C CYS A 17 -9.29 -8.94 1.27
N TYR A 18 -8.76 -9.56 0.20
CA TYR A 18 -9.31 -10.80 -0.31
C TYR A 18 -9.03 -11.94 0.69
N THR A 19 -9.59 -13.12 0.41
CA THR A 19 -9.36 -14.33 1.19
C THR A 19 -8.90 -15.47 0.31
N ILE A 20 -7.91 -16.24 0.79
CA ILE A 20 -7.51 -17.51 0.19
C ILE A 20 -8.22 -18.62 0.95
N LEU A 21 -9.09 -19.37 0.28
CA LEU A 21 -9.69 -20.58 0.81
C LEU A 21 -8.76 -21.75 0.51
N ILE A 22 -7.95 -22.17 1.50
CA ILE A 22 -6.85 -23.13 1.30
C ILE A 22 -7.40 -24.47 0.79
N GLY A 23 -8.43 -25.01 1.46
CA GLY A 23 -9.05 -26.28 1.09
C GLY A 23 -9.64 -26.29 -0.33
N GLU A 24 -10.17 -25.15 -0.79
CA GLU A 24 -10.74 -25.00 -2.13
C GLU A 24 -9.70 -24.62 -3.19
N LYS A 25 -8.47 -24.23 -2.77
CA LYS A 25 -7.42 -23.68 -3.62
C LYS A 25 -7.96 -22.53 -4.48
N ARG A 26 -8.65 -21.59 -3.84
CA ARG A 26 -9.37 -20.49 -4.49
C ARG A 26 -9.21 -19.18 -3.76
N ILE A 27 -9.09 -18.09 -4.52
CA ILE A 27 -9.17 -16.72 -4.00
C ILE A 27 -10.63 -16.26 -4.07
N SER A 28 -11.15 -15.74 -2.96
CA SER A 28 -12.54 -15.34 -2.78
C SER A 28 -12.66 -14.02 -1.99
N ARG A 29 -13.90 -13.54 -1.84
CA ARG A 29 -14.29 -12.41 -0.99
C ARG A 29 -14.96 -12.89 0.31
N SER A 30 -14.65 -14.11 0.73
CA SER A 30 -15.19 -14.65 1.98
C SER A 30 -14.73 -13.75 3.12
N VAL A 31 -15.62 -13.42 4.03
CA VAL A 31 -15.25 -12.61 5.20
C VAL A 31 -14.49 -13.49 6.18
N LEU A 32 -13.29 -13.05 6.53
CA LEU A 32 -12.56 -13.50 7.71
C LEU A 32 -12.74 -12.50 8.83
N LEU A 33 -12.96 -12.99 10.04
CA LEU A 33 -12.89 -12.21 11.27
C LEU A 33 -12.00 -12.97 12.25
N PRO A 34 -11.06 -12.29 12.92
CA PRO A 34 -10.34 -12.90 14.03
C PRO A 34 -11.29 -13.19 15.20
N ARG A 35 -10.80 -13.92 16.19
CA ARG A 35 -11.54 -14.15 17.43
C ARG A 35 -11.78 -12.84 18.16
N GLU A 36 -12.94 -12.68 18.78
CA GLU A 36 -13.33 -11.44 19.49
C GLU A 36 -12.31 -10.96 20.54
N LYS A 37 -11.48 -11.85 21.09
CA LYS A 37 -10.47 -11.54 22.12
C LYS A 37 -9.04 -11.35 21.59
N SER A 38 -8.80 -11.46 20.28
CA SER A 38 -7.44 -11.27 19.72
C SER A 38 -7.13 -9.80 19.41
N SER A 39 -8.11 -8.90 19.53
CA SER A 39 -7.93 -7.48 19.25
C SER A 39 -7.09 -6.81 20.35
N GLU A 40 -6.00 -6.15 19.94
CA GLU A 40 -5.19 -5.27 20.77
C GLU A 40 -5.80 -3.85 20.79
N GLY A 41 -5.35 -3.03 21.73
CA GLY A 41 -5.83 -1.65 21.85
C GLY A 41 -5.51 -0.83 20.59
N GLY A 42 -6.54 -0.23 20.00
CA GLY A 42 -6.41 0.70 18.86
C GLY A 42 -6.46 0.06 17.47
N GLU A 43 -6.47 -1.26 17.36
CA GLU A 43 -6.76 -1.95 16.09
C GLU A 43 -8.24 -2.34 15.99
N ARG A 44 -8.73 -2.52 14.77
CA ARG A 44 -10.10 -2.98 14.49
C ARG A 44 -10.10 -3.96 13.32
N PHE A 45 -10.99 -4.94 13.40
CA PHE A 45 -11.26 -5.89 12.33
C PHE A 45 -12.70 -5.70 11.89
N THR A 46 -12.89 -5.20 10.67
CA THR A 46 -14.17 -4.75 10.14
C THR A 46 -14.54 -5.54 8.89
N ILE A 47 -15.79 -5.38 8.48
CA ILE A 47 -16.30 -5.95 7.22
C ILE A 47 -16.53 -4.79 6.27
N ASP A 48 -15.80 -4.79 5.16
CA ASP A 48 -16.14 -3.95 4.03
C ASP A 48 -17.12 -4.70 3.11
N LYS A 49 -18.28 -4.10 2.88
CA LYS A 49 -19.38 -4.73 2.13
C LYS A 49 -19.01 -5.03 0.68
N SER A 50 -18.03 -4.32 0.12
CA SER A 50 -17.64 -4.43 -1.28
C SER A 50 -16.60 -5.54 -1.50
N ILE A 51 -15.67 -5.75 -0.55
CA ILE A 51 -14.51 -6.64 -0.75
C ILE A 51 -14.43 -7.82 0.21
N GLY A 52 -14.87 -7.67 1.47
CA GLY A 52 -14.80 -8.72 2.48
C GLY A 52 -14.26 -8.21 3.82
N SER A 53 -13.02 -8.57 4.16
CA SER A 53 -12.39 -8.21 5.42
C SER A 53 -11.61 -6.92 5.31
N GLU A 54 -11.62 -6.11 6.37
CA GLU A 54 -10.81 -4.91 6.50
C GLU A 54 -10.09 -4.95 7.84
N TYR A 55 -8.78 -4.66 7.81
CA TYR A 55 -7.96 -4.49 9.00
C TYR A 55 -7.58 -3.03 9.15
N VAL A 56 -7.88 -2.45 10.32
CA VAL A 56 -7.52 -1.07 10.64
C VAL A 56 -6.51 -1.07 11.78
N THR A 57 -5.35 -0.48 11.56
CA THR A 57 -4.27 -0.41 12.53
C THR A 57 -4.50 0.70 13.55
N LYS A 58 -3.77 0.64 14.67
CA LYS A 58 -3.46 1.84 15.45
C LYS A 58 -2.54 2.79 14.64
N PRO A 59 -2.46 4.09 14.96
CA PRO A 59 -1.46 4.98 14.38
C PRO A 59 -0.03 4.64 14.86
N PHE A 60 0.96 4.76 13.98
CA PHE A 60 2.37 4.46 14.26
C PHE A 60 3.28 5.67 14.12
N GLU A 61 4.24 5.79 15.03
CA GLU A 61 5.34 6.76 14.98
C GLU A 61 6.64 6.14 14.45
N ASN A 62 6.68 4.83 14.19
CA ASN A 62 7.90 4.12 13.79
C ASN A 62 7.56 3.03 12.76
N ILE A 63 8.38 2.90 11.72
CA ILE A 63 8.14 1.95 10.61
C ILE A 63 8.39 0.50 11.05
N THR A 64 9.39 0.25 11.89
CA THR A 64 9.67 -1.06 12.49
C THR A 64 8.51 -1.55 13.35
N GLU A 65 7.95 -0.68 14.19
CA GLU A 65 6.74 -1.00 14.96
C GLU A 65 5.54 -1.27 14.03
N ALA A 66 5.35 -0.43 13.01
CA ALA A 66 4.27 -0.59 12.04
C ALA A 66 4.35 -1.94 11.33
N LEU A 67 5.52 -2.32 10.81
CA LEU A 67 5.70 -3.60 10.10
C LEU A 67 5.32 -4.77 11.00
N TYR A 68 5.89 -4.82 12.21
CA TYR A 68 5.61 -5.88 13.17
C TYR A 68 4.13 -5.95 13.55
N ALA A 69 3.51 -4.81 13.84
CA ALA A 69 2.11 -4.76 14.25
C ALA A 69 1.16 -5.13 13.11
N ILE A 70 1.44 -4.71 11.88
CA ILE A 70 0.63 -5.06 10.71
C ILE A 70 0.74 -6.55 10.40
N ASP A 71 1.95 -7.12 10.39
CA ASP A 71 2.14 -8.56 10.20
C ASP A 71 1.38 -9.36 11.26
N LYS A 72 1.55 -9.00 12.54
CA LYS A 72 0.86 -9.66 13.65
C LYS A 72 -0.66 -9.50 13.55
N GLY A 73 -1.14 -8.32 13.17
CA GLY A 73 -2.55 -8.01 12.99
C GLY A 73 -3.19 -8.88 11.91
N LEU A 74 -2.57 -8.95 10.72
CA LEU A 74 -3.03 -9.82 9.64
C LEU A 74 -2.92 -11.31 10.00
N GLY A 75 -1.89 -11.70 10.76
CA GLY A 75 -1.72 -13.08 11.27
C GLY A 75 -2.88 -13.57 12.15
N LYS A 76 -3.64 -12.66 12.77
CA LYS A 76 -4.83 -13.01 13.59
C LYS A 76 -5.99 -13.58 12.77
N TYR A 77 -6.07 -13.27 11.47
CA TYR A 77 -7.05 -13.91 10.59
C TYR A 77 -6.70 -15.39 10.33
N SER A 78 -5.41 -15.71 10.32
CA SER A 78 -4.87 -17.05 10.04
C SER A 78 -4.71 -17.95 11.28
N ASP A 79 -5.26 -17.55 12.44
CA ASP A 79 -5.20 -18.37 13.66
C ASP A 79 -5.75 -19.79 13.35
N PRO A 80 -4.95 -20.87 13.54
CA PRO A 80 -5.36 -22.25 13.25
C PRO A 80 -6.63 -22.69 13.97
N SER A 81 -6.96 -21.99 15.06
CA SER A 81 -8.15 -22.22 15.85
C SER A 81 -9.42 -21.58 15.26
N ASN A 82 -9.30 -20.84 14.15
CA ASN A 82 -10.40 -20.46 13.27
C ASN A 82 -10.73 -21.63 12.33
N SER A 83 -12.00 -22.08 12.36
CA SER A 83 -12.46 -23.26 11.61
C SER A 83 -12.42 -23.15 10.08
N CYS A 84 -12.07 -21.99 9.54
CA CYS A 84 -12.31 -21.65 8.13
C CYS A 84 -11.17 -22.04 7.16
N ASN A 85 -10.03 -22.56 7.64
CA ASN A 85 -8.88 -22.95 6.81
C ASN A 85 -8.59 -21.95 5.66
N ALA A 86 -8.37 -20.70 6.04
CA ALA A 86 -8.31 -19.57 5.14
C ALA A 86 -7.32 -18.50 5.61
N LEU A 87 -6.81 -17.70 4.68
CA LEU A 87 -5.81 -16.65 4.93
C LEU A 87 -6.26 -15.32 4.34
N PRO A 88 -5.91 -14.19 4.98
CA PRO A 88 -6.09 -12.89 4.35
C PRO A 88 -5.13 -12.77 3.16
N LEU A 89 -5.60 -12.12 2.10
CA LEU A 89 -4.79 -11.79 0.93
C LEU A 89 -4.93 -10.29 0.63
N PRO A 90 -3.97 -9.48 1.12
CA PRO A 90 -3.86 -8.07 0.73
C PRO A 90 -3.46 -7.96 -0.74
N ILE A 91 -4.45 -7.77 -1.63
CA ILE A 91 -4.25 -7.65 -3.07
C ILE A 91 -5.28 -6.69 -3.67
N GLY A 92 -4.84 -5.83 -4.59
CA GLY A 92 -5.69 -4.76 -5.12
C GLY A 92 -6.89 -5.23 -5.94
N GLY A 93 -6.86 -6.46 -6.46
CA GLY A 93 -7.90 -7.03 -7.31
C GLY A 93 -7.59 -8.46 -7.75
N TRP A 94 -8.64 -9.27 -7.94
CA TRP A 94 -8.52 -10.63 -8.48
C TRP A 94 -9.76 -11.08 -9.28
N ASN A 95 -10.92 -11.16 -8.60
CA ASN A 95 -12.17 -11.65 -9.17
C ASN A 95 -12.99 -10.51 -9.77
N ASP A 96 -13.72 -9.77 -8.94
CA ASP A 96 -14.79 -8.87 -9.38
C ASP A 96 -14.89 -7.57 -8.56
N ARG A 97 -13.99 -7.39 -7.59
CA ARG A 97 -13.93 -6.21 -6.70
C ARG A 97 -12.50 -5.76 -6.46
N PHE A 98 -12.35 -4.54 -5.97
CA PHE A 98 -11.04 -3.97 -5.67
C PHE A 98 -10.85 -3.85 -4.17
N ALA A 99 -9.61 -3.97 -3.74
CA ALA A 99 -9.20 -3.77 -2.36
C ALA A 99 -8.18 -2.63 -2.31
N GLY A 100 -8.39 -1.65 -1.45
CA GLY A 100 -7.47 -0.54 -1.21
C GLY A 100 -6.62 -0.72 0.04
N ALA A 101 -5.56 0.07 0.11
CA ALA A 101 -4.95 0.47 1.37
C ALA A 101 -5.12 1.97 1.55
N HIS A 102 -5.63 2.40 2.71
CA HIS A 102 -5.83 3.80 3.04
C HIS A 102 -4.86 4.24 4.14
N PHE A 103 -4.19 5.37 3.94
CA PHE A 103 -3.19 5.88 4.87
C PHE A 103 -3.72 7.14 5.55
N HIS A 104 -3.75 7.14 6.88
CA HIS A 104 -4.23 8.23 7.71
C HIS A 104 -3.04 8.92 8.36
N ILE A 105 -2.69 10.11 7.86
CA ILE A 105 -1.57 10.91 8.37
C ILE A 105 -2.13 11.93 9.36
N GLY A 106 -1.50 12.04 10.53
CA GLY A 106 -1.90 13.01 11.55
C GLY A 106 -0.78 13.35 12.52
N PHE A 107 -1.12 14.18 13.50
CA PHE A 107 -0.33 14.34 14.72
C PHE A 107 -1.03 13.62 15.85
N LYS A 108 -0.28 12.87 16.65
CA LYS A 108 -0.75 11.97 17.73
C LYS A 108 -2.14 12.28 18.31
N GLU A 109 -2.24 13.12 19.35
CA GLU A 109 -3.53 13.43 20.00
C GLU A 109 -4.22 14.65 19.36
N LYS A 110 -3.44 15.57 18.78
CA LYS A 110 -3.94 16.83 18.21
C LYS A 110 -4.70 16.64 16.89
N GLY A 111 -4.35 15.62 16.11
CA GLY A 111 -4.80 15.50 14.73
C GLY A 111 -4.26 16.60 13.81
N LEU A 112 -4.85 16.73 12.63
CA LEU A 112 -4.58 17.82 11.69
C LEU A 112 -5.73 18.81 11.65
N GLY A 113 -5.44 20.09 11.83
CA GLY A 113 -6.34 21.17 11.46
C GLY A 113 -6.61 21.16 9.95
N LYS A 114 -7.71 21.78 9.52
CA LYS A 114 -8.10 21.82 8.10
C LYS A 114 -7.02 22.46 7.21
N GLU A 115 -6.40 23.55 7.68
CA GLU A 115 -5.33 24.24 6.96
C GLU A 115 -4.04 23.43 6.91
N GLU A 116 -3.67 22.77 8.01
CA GLU A 116 -2.53 21.84 8.07
C GLU A 116 -2.74 20.68 7.09
N ALA A 117 -3.92 20.06 7.09
CA ALA A 117 -4.26 18.96 6.18
C ALA A 117 -4.26 19.42 4.71
N LEU A 118 -4.79 20.60 4.40
CA LEU A 118 -4.75 21.16 3.04
C LEU A 118 -3.32 21.45 2.58
N SER A 119 -2.51 22.04 3.45
CA SER A 119 -1.10 22.33 3.17
C SER A 119 -0.30 21.05 2.91
N LEU A 120 -0.47 20.03 3.77
CA LEU A 120 0.16 18.72 3.60
C LEU A 120 -0.34 18.00 2.34
N ALA A 121 -1.64 18.04 2.04
CA ALA A 121 -2.20 17.45 0.83
C ALA A 121 -1.60 18.07 -0.44
N ASN A 122 -1.41 19.40 -0.46
CA ASN A 122 -0.74 20.08 -1.56
C ASN A 122 0.72 19.66 -1.70
N TYR A 123 1.40 19.40 -0.58
CA TYR A 123 2.78 18.92 -0.55
C TYR A 123 2.93 17.52 -1.13
N ILE A 124 1.99 16.62 -0.80
CA ILE A 124 2.00 15.21 -1.23
C ILE A 124 1.46 15.04 -2.66
N HIS A 125 0.57 15.94 -3.11
CA HIS A 125 -0.20 15.80 -4.36
C HIS A 125 0.62 15.27 -5.54
N ASP A 126 1.75 15.89 -5.86
CA ASP A 126 2.52 15.53 -7.05
C ASP A 126 3.27 14.20 -6.94
N HIS A 127 3.31 13.62 -5.76
CA HIS A 127 3.88 12.31 -5.50
C HIS A 127 2.84 11.19 -5.56
N ILE A 128 1.53 11.50 -5.68
CA ILE A 128 0.47 10.48 -5.77
C ILE A 128 0.70 9.48 -6.93
N PRO A 129 1.10 9.87 -8.15
CA PRO A 129 1.42 8.91 -9.20
C PRO A 129 2.55 7.96 -8.82
N PHE A 130 3.57 8.45 -8.10
CA PHE A 130 4.65 7.64 -7.59
C PHE A 130 4.15 6.63 -6.54
N LEU A 131 3.26 7.05 -5.63
CA LEU A 131 2.63 6.13 -4.67
C LEU A 131 1.81 5.04 -5.36
N ILE A 132 1.07 5.36 -6.43
CA ILE A 132 0.34 4.38 -7.23
C ILE A 132 1.30 3.37 -7.88
N ALA A 133 2.40 3.85 -8.45
CA ALA A 133 3.40 3.02 -9.13
C ALA A 133 4.04 2.00 -8.16
N VAL A 134 4.44 2.48 -6.98
CA VAL A 134 5.07 1.69 -5.92
C VAL A 134 4.10 0.68 -5.31
N SER A 135 2.86 1.09 -5.05
CA SER A 135 1.87 0.27 -4.34
C SER A 135 1.04 -0.65 -5.23
N SER A 136 1.13 -0.52 -6.55
CA SER A 136 0.39 -1.33 -7.53
C SER A 136 0.48 -2.82 -7.22
N ASN A 137 -0.69 -3.48 -7.11
CA ASN A 137 -0.78 -4.86 -6.67
C ASN A 137 -2.06 -5.55 -7.17
N SER A 138 -2.46 -5.29 -8.41
CA SER A 138 -3.63 -5.94 -9.02
C SER A 138 -3.41 -6.35 -10.47
N PRO A 139 -2.39 -7.18 -10.77
CA PRO A 139 -2.10 -7.62 -12.13
C PRO A 139 -3.10 -8.64 -12.68
N VAL A 140 -3.96 -9.22 -11.82
CA VAL A 140 -5.02 -10.16 -12.19
C VAL A 140 -6.37 -9.50 -11.99
N TRP A 141 -7.26 -9.59 -12.98
CA TRP A 141 -8.62 -9.08 -12.90
C TRP A 141 -9.60 -9.96 -13.65
N ARG A 142 -10.77 -10.22 -13.06
CA ARG A 142 -11.76 -11.16 -13.62
C ARG A 142 -11.12 -12.48 -14.00
N ARG A 143 -10.20 -12.94 -13.13
CA ARG A 143 -9.48 -14.21 -13.30
C ARG A 143 -8.67 -14.26 -14.60
N ARG A 144 -8.16 -13.10 -15.03
CA ARG A 144 -7.29 -12.96 -16.19
C ARG A 144 -6.04 -12.19 -15.78
N ILE A 145 -4.88 -12.70 -16.15
CA ILE A 145 -3.64 -11.95 -16.08
C ILE A 145 -3.74 -10.79 -17.09
N THR A 146 -3.48 -9.57 -16.63
CA THR A 146 -3.54 -8.35 -17.44
C THR A 146 -2.15 -7.74 -17.58
N GLU A 147 -2.01 -6.83 -18.53
CA GLU A 147 -0.79 -6.02 -18.69
C GLU A 147 -0.66 -4.91 -17.64
N TYR A 148 -1.73 -4.59 -16.91
CA TYR A 148 -1.77 -3.48 -15.97
C TYR A 148 -1.16 -3.85 -14.62
N SER A 149 -0.51 -2.89 -13.96
CA SER A 149 0.00 -3.07 -12.60
C SER A 149 -1.06 -2.79 -11.52
N SER A 150 -1.93 -1.80 -11.74
CA SER A 150 -3.13 -1.57 -10.92
C SER A 150 -4.41 -1.53 -11.77
N ASN A 151 -5.14 -2.64 -11.80
CA ASN A 151 -6.50 -2.66 -12.35
C ASN A 151 -7.48 -1.81 -11.51
N ARG A 152 -7.26 -1.67 -10.20
CA ARG A 152 -8.09 -0.84 -9.32
C ARG A 152 -8.10 0.61 -9.78
N MET A 153 -6.92 1.19 -9.94
CA MET A 153 -6.81 2.61 -10.29
C MET A 153 -7.29 2.91 -11.72
N LEU A 154 -7.13 1.97 -12.66
CA LEU A 154 -7.61 2.14 -14.04
C LEU A 154 -9.11 1.96 -14.19
N ARG A 155 -9.72 1.04 -13.44
CA ARG A 155 -11.13 0.66 -13.66
C ARG A 155 -12.10 1.41 -12.79
N VAL A 156 -11.71 1.76 -11.57
CA VAL A 156 -12.58 2.42 -10.61
C VAL A 156 -11.95 3.62 -9.91
N GLY A 157 -10.69 3.95 -10.24
CA GLY A 157 -10.03 5.13 -9.69
C GLY A 157 -10.69 6.45 -10.08
N GLY A 158 -11.53 6.48 -11.11
CA GLY A 158 -12.38 7.63 -11.46
C GLY A 158 -13.69 7.73 -10.67
N GLU A 159 -14.02 6.72 -9.86
CA GLU A 159 -15.26 6.65 -9.07
C GLU A 159 -14.97 6.66 -7.56
N TYR A 160 -13.96 5.88 -7.11
CA TYR A 160 -13.64 5.71 -5.69
C TYR A 160 -12.34 6.38 -5.24
N CYS A 161 -11.55 6.92 -6.18
CA CYS A 161 -10.30 7.62 -5.91
C CYS A 161 -10.18 8.87 -6.79
N ILE A 162 -11.28 9.61 -6.96
CA ILE A 162 -11.39 10.70 -7.94
C ILE A 162 -10.24 11.68 -7.73
N PRO A 163 -9.50 12.04 -8.80
CA PRO A 163 -8.42 13.00 -8.74
C PRO A 163 -8.84 14.30 -8.06
N VAL A 164 -7.94 14.85 -7.24
CA VAL A 164 -8.07 16.19 -6.68
C VAL A 164 -7.20 17.17 -7.47
N VAL A 165 -7.52 18.46 -7.38
CA VAL A 165 -6.67 19.53 -7.90
C VAL A 165 -5.92 20.12 -6.72
N LYS A 166 -4.65 20.50 -6.90
CA LYS A 166 -3.90 21.27 -5.89
C LYS A 166 -4.71 22.47 -5.41
N GLY A 167 -4.66 22.72 -4.11
CA GLY A 167 -5.44 23.73 -3.42
C GLY A 167 -6.85 23.28 -3.03
N GLY A 168 -7.29 22.08 -3.46
CA GLY A 168 -8.58 21.50 -3.10
C GLY A 168 -8.44 20.33 -2.14
N LEU A 169 -9.00 20.46 -0.94
CA LEU A 169 -9.21 19.35 -0.01
C LEU A 169 -10.66 19.35 0.46
N ASN A 170 -11.36 18.24 0.23
CA ASN A 170 -12.74 18.06 0.65
C ASN A 170 -12.84 16.90 1.66
N GLN A 171 -14.04 16.71 2.21
CA GLN A 171 -14.37 15.60 3.12
C GLN A 171 -15.09 14.45 2.41
N ASN A 172 -15.04 14.40 1.08
CA ASN A 172 -15.72 13.36 0.31
C ASN A 172 -14.79 12.13 0.21
N HIS A 173 -15.26 11.00 0.74
CA HIS A 173 -14.50 9.74 0.80
C HIS A 173 -14.26 9.08 -0.57
N TYR A 174 -14.84 9.58 -1.66
CA TYR A 174 -14.58 9.10 -3.03
C TYR A 174 -13.37 9.74 -3.71
N ARG A 175 -12.60 10.56 -2.99
CA ARG A 175 -11.45 11.29 -3.51
C ARG A 175 -10.16 10.58 -3.13
N GLU A 176 -9.13 10.75 -3.94
CA GLU A 176 -7.81 10.17 -3.65
C GLU A 176 -7.13 10.73 -2.40
N MET A 177 -7.47 11.97 -2.02
CA MET A 177 -7.07 12.60 -0.76
C MET A 177 -8.28 13.30 -0.14
N ASN A 178 -8.50 13.11 1.16
CA ASN A 178 -9.57 13.78 1.87
C ASN A 178 -9.20 14.07 3.34
N LEU A 179 -9.86 15.07 3.94
CA LEU A 179 -9.77 15.31 5.38
C LEU A 179 -10.79 14.43 6.09
N ASN A 180 -10.31 13.44 6.85
CA ASN A 180 -11.14 12.65 7.73
C ASN A 180 -11.33 13.43 9.05
N PRO A 181 -12.54 13.87 9.40
CA PRO A 181 -12.75 14.72 10.57
C PRO A 181 -12.51 13.95 11.87
N GLU A 182 -12.19 14.71 12.91
CA GLU A 182 -12.15 14.21 14.28
C GLU A 182 -13.51 13.60 14.67
N ASN A 183 -13.47 12.55 15.49
CA ASN A 183 -14.63 12.07 16.22
C ASN A 183 -14.25 11.62 17.63
N LYS A 184 -15.23 11.16 18.41
CA LYS A 184 -15.07 10.74 19.82
C LYS A 184 -13.91 9.76 20.07
N HIS A 185 -13.48 9.01 19.06
CA HIS A 185 -12.51 7.93 19.18
C HIS A 185 -11.24 8.13 18.35
N LYS A 186 -11.18 9.14 17.47
CA LYS A 186 -10.00 9.39 16.64
C LYS A 186 -9.84 10.88 16.30
N PRO A 187 -8.59 11.39 16.31
CA PRO A 187 -8.31 12.74 15.84
C PRO A 187 -8.48 12.85 14.31
N SER A 188 -8.52 14.08 13.80
CA SER A 188 -8.59 14.34 12.36
C SER A 188 -7.30 13.94 11.64
N THR A 189 -7.44 13.40 10.43
CA THR A 189 -6.30 12.92 9.62
C THR A 189 -6.46 13.30 8.15
N LEU A 190 -5.34 13.47 7.46
CA LEU A 190 -5.31 13.46 6.01
C LEU A 190 -5.30 12.01 5.55
N GLU A 191 -6.30 11.61 4.78
CA GLU A 191 -6.44 10.25 4.27
C GLU A 191 -6.02 10.17 2.80
N ILE A 192 -5.14 9.21 2.47
CA ILE A 192 -4.67 8.90 1.11
C ILE A 192 -5.26 7.55 0.69
N ARG A 193 -5.95 7.48 -0.46
CA ARG A 193 -6.79 6.32 -0.86
C ARG A 193 -6.37 5.63 -2.17
N VAL A 194 -5.22 5.99 -2.72
CA VAL A 194 -4.79 5.57 -4.08
C VAL A 194 -4.07 4.23 -4.14
N CYS A 195 -3.66 3.69 -3.01
CA CYS A 195 -2.86 2.48 -2.97
C CYS A 195 -3.73 1.25 -3.15
N ASP A 196 -3.26 0.29 -3.94
CA ASP A 196 -3.81 -1.06 -3.91
C ASP A 196 -3.53 -1.68 -2.53
N SER A 197 -4.44 -2.54 -2.05
CA SER A 197 -4.13 -3.38 -0.89
C SER A 197 -2.89 -4.22 -1.17
N ASN A 198 -2.01 -4.33 -0.18
CA ASN A 198 -0.69 -4.90 -0.36
C ASN A 198 -0.15 -5.54 0.92
N ILE A 199 0.86 -6.40 0.76
CA ILE A 199 1.51 -7.07 1.88
C ILE A 199 2.30 -6.08 2.75
N PRO A 200 2.54 -6.38 4.03
CA PRO A 200 3.04 -5.41 5.00
C PRO A 200 4.35 -4.70 4.62
N PRO A 201 5.38 -5.36 4.04
CA PRO A 201 6.58 -4.64 3.57
C PRO A 201 6.29 -3.52 2.56
N TYR A 202 5.37 -3.72 1.62
CA TYR A 202 5.00 -2.69 0.64
C TYR A 202 4.11 -1.60 1.25
N ILE A 203 3.23 -1.94 2.19
CA ILE A 203 2.47 -0.94 2.97
C ILE A 203 3.43 -0.04 3.75
N CYS A 204 4.38 -0.62 4.48
CA CYS A 204 5.38 0.13 5.24
C CYS A 204 6.31 0.94 4.35
N THR A 205 6.59 0.49 3.12
CA THR A 205 7.34 1.30 2.13
C THR A 205 6.59 2.57 1.76
N VAL A 206 5.27 2.48 1.52
CA VAL A 206 4.43 3.67 1.29
C VAL A 206 4.39 4.56 2.55
N MET A 207 4.28 3.99 3.75
CA MET A 207 4.35 4.74 5.00
C MET A 207 5.67 5.51 5.12
N THR A 208 6.80 4.89 4.78
CA THR A 208 8.12 5.53 4.76
C THR A 208 8.13 6.73 3.83
N ILE A 209 7.64 6.58 2.60
CA ILE A 209 7.59 7.69 1.62
C ILE A 209 6.71 8.83 2.14
N LEU A 210 5.52 8.52 2.65
CA LEU A 210 4.60 9.51 3.22
C LEU A 210 5.21 10.21 4.43
N ARG A 211 5.97 9.49 5.27
CA ARG A 211 6.67 10.04 6.42
C ARG A 211 7.79 10.99 6.00
N ILE A 212 8.59 10.66 4.98
CA ILE A 212 9.60 11.55 4.42
C ILE A 212 8.93 12.86 3.96
N LEU A 213 7.85 12.77 3.18
CA LEU A 213 7.12 13.94 2.68
C LEU A 213 6.52 14.77 3.80
N ALA A 214 5.88 14.14 4.79
CA ALA A 214 5.27 14.82 5.92
C ALA A 214 6.31 15.48 6.84
N SER A 215 7.45 14.83 7.08
CA SER A 215 8.56 15.41 7.84
C SER A 215 9.17 16.61 7.11
N ALA A 216 9.40 16.51 5.80
CA ALA A 216 9.93 17.60 5.00
C ALA A 216 8.98 18.81 4.99
N TRP A 217 7.68 18.56 4.82
CA TRP A 217 6.64 19.58 4.93
C TRP A 217 6.66 20.26 6.31
N ARG A 218 6.67 19.47 7.39
CA ARG A 218 6.67 20.00 8.77
C ARG A 218 7.92 20.82 9.07
N ASN A 219 9.06 20.42 8.49
CA ASN A 219 10.34 21.14 8.61
C ASN A 219 10.42 22.39 7.72
N GLY A 220 9.35 22.74 6.99
CA GLY A 220 9.31 23.92 6.13
C GLY A 220 10.15 23.79 4.86
N LYS A 221 10.57 22.58 4.48
CA LYS A 221 11.29 22.35 3.21
C LYS A 221 10.35 22.65 2.05
N LYS A 222 10.86 23.22 0.97
CA LYS A 222 10.05 23.44 -0.25
C LYS A 222 9.69 22.09 -0.91
N PRO A 223 8.51 21.97 -1.55
CA PRO A 223 8.21 20.80 -2.38
C PRO A 223 9.28 20.61 -3.47
N CYS A 224 9.78 19.39 -3.62
CA CYS A 224 10.83 19.06 -4.59
C CYS A 224 10.29 18.73 -5.99
N ASN A 225 8.98 18.49 -6.11
CA ASN A 225 8.30 18.26 -7.37
C ASN A 225 7.14 19.25 -7.55
N SER A 226 6.94 19.72 -8.78
CA SER A 226 5.81 20.56 -9.18
C SER A 226 5.31 20.16 -10.56
N LEU A 227 4.05 19.73 -10.64
CA LEU A 227 3.39 19.30 -11.86
C LEU A 227 2.22 20.22 -12.22
N THR A 228 1.97 20.33 -13.53
CA THR A 228 0.67 20.79 -14.02
C THR A 228 -0.38 19.70 -13.76
N HIS A 229 -1.65 20.07 -13.67
CA HIS A 229 -2.71 19.08 -13.46
C HIS A 229 -2.82 18.07 -14.61
N GLU A 230 -2.53 18.48 -15.84
CA GLU A 230 -2.50 17.59 -17.01
C GLU A 230 -1.39 16.54 -16.89
N THR A 231 -0.16 16.96 -16.60
CA THR A 231 0.99 16.07 -16.39
C THR A 231 0.77 15.14 -15.20
N TYR A 232 0.13 15.64 -14.15
CA TYR A 232 -0.30 14.84 -13.00
C TYR A 232 -1.24 13.70 -13.40
N LEU A 233 -2.32 14.00 -14.13
CA LEU A 233 -3.30 13.01 -14.59
C LEU A 233 -2.65 11.99 -15.55
N GLN A 234 -1.78 12.43 -16.45
CA GLN A 234 -1.02 11.55 -17.33
C GLN A 234 -0.14 10.57 -16.52
N SER A 235 0.61 11.09 -15.54
CA SER A 235 1.45 10.28 -14.66
C SER A 235 0.61 9.27 -13.87
N ARG A 236 -0.58 9.67 -13.40
CA ARG A 236 -1.49 8.81 -12.64
C ARG A 236 -1.95 7.60 -13.45
N VAL A 237 -2.27 7.80 -14.73
CA VAL A 237 -2.66 6.71 -15.64
C VAL A 237 -1.46 5.81 -15.96
N GLU A 238 -0.31 6.41 -16.28
CA GLU A 238 0.92 5.66 -16.60
C GLU A 238 1.38 4.81 -15.41
N ALA A 239 1.33 5.35 -14.18
CA ALA A 239 1.61 4.64 -12.94
C ALA A 239 0.72 3.40 -12.77
N ALA A 240 -0.59 3.54 -13.00
CA ALA A 240 -1.52 2.42 -12.86
C ALA A 240 -1.35 1.37 -13.98
N GLN A 241 -0.96 1.78 -15.18
CA GLN A 241 -0.69 0.87 -16.29
C GLN A 241 0.61 0.10 -16.08
N ARG A 242 1.72 0.79 -15.78
CA ARG A 242 3.06 0.21 -15.82
C ARG A 242 3.71 -0.02 -14.46
N GLY A 243 3.14 0.46 -13.37
CA GLY A 243 3.70 0.33 -12.03
C GLY A 243 5.11 0.91 -11.96
N VAL A 244 6.06 0.11 -11.45
CA VAL A 244 7.49 0.43 -11.40
C VAL A 244 8.14 0.73 -12.77
N ASN A 245 7.54 0.29 -13.87
CA ASN A 245 8.03 0.59 -15.22
C ASN A 245 7.41 1.86 -15.83
N ALA A 246 6.72 2.67 -15.02
CA ALA A 246 6.08 3.90 -15.46
C ALA A 246 7.09 5.03 -15.71
N LYS A 247 6.80 5.83 -16.74
CA LYS A 247 7.43 7.15 -16.93
C LYS A 247 6.60 8.21 -16.21
N LEU A 248 7.08 8.63 -15.03
CA LEU A 248 6.46 9.68 -14.23
C LEU A 248 7.14 11.02 -14.55
N TYR A 249 6.60 12.13 -14.04
CA TYR A 249 7.20 13.43 -14.24
C TYR A 249 7.80 13.99 -12.95
N TRP A 250 9.01 14.53 -13.09
CA TRP A 250 9.72 15.29 -12.07
C TRP A 250 10.02 16.69 -12.60
N ASN A 251 9.34 17.71 -12.06
CA ASN A 251 9.43 19.11 -12.51
C ASN A 251 9.30 19.25 -14.04
N GLY A 252 8.30 18.56 -14.61
CA GLY A 252 8.01 18.55 -16.04
C GLY A 252 8.91 17.65 -16.90
N LYS A 253 9.91 16.97 -16.34
CA LYS A 253 10.76 16.02 -17.06
C LYS A 253 10.32 14.56 -16.80
N PRO A 254 10.17 13.73 -17.84
CA PRO A 254 9.84 12.32 -17.64
C PRO A 254 11.04 11.58 -17.03
N VAL A 255 10.81 10.82 -15.97
CA VAL A 255 11.76 9.96 -15.26
C VAL A 255 11.12 8.60 -14.97
N MET A 256 11.94 7.57 -14.85
CA MET A 256 11.49 6.24 -14.41
C MET A 256 11.28 6.20 -12.89
N VAL A 257 10.62 5.17 -12.35
CA VAL A 257 10.27 5.09 -10.92
C VAL A 257 11.51 4.97 -10.02
N ASP A 258 12.53 4.22 -10.45
CA ASP A 258 13.83 4.11 -9.79
C ASP A 258 14.54 5.47 -9.72
N GLU A 259 14.55 6.21 -10.82
CA GLU A 259 15.11 7.57 -10.83
C GLU A 259 14.27 8.54 -9.99
N TYR A 260 12.94 8.42 -10.00
CA TYR A 260 12.04 9.21 -9.15
C TYR A 260 12.35 8.97 -7.67
N LEU A 261 12.50 7.70 -7.27
CA LEU A 261 12.87 7.31 -5.91
C LEU A 261 14.20 7.95 -5.51
N ARG A 262 15.23 7.85 -6.36
CA ARG A 262 16.54 8.47 -6.14
C ARG A 262 16.45 9.99 -6.00
N LEU A 263 15.69 10.65 -6.86
CA LEU A 263 15.50 12.12 -6.79
C LEU A 263 14.77 12.54 -5.52
N LEU A 264 13.76 11.77 -5.10
CA LEU A 264 13.03 12.00 -3.85
C LEU A 264 13.94 11.87 -2.64
N THR A 265 14.70 10.77 -2.52
CA THR A 265 15.58 10.52 -1.39
C THR A 265 16.72 11.53 -1.31
N LEU A 266 17.30 11.93 -2.45
CA LEU A 266 18.30 13.00 -2.48
C LEU A 266 17.73 14.37 -2.12
N SER A 267 16.49 14.67 -2.52
CA SER A 267 15.86 15.96 -2.20
C SER A 267 15.52 16.11 -0.71
N TYR A 268 15.33 14.98 -0.02
CA TYR A 268 14.93 14.89 1.39
C TYR A 268 15.86 13.96 2.17
N GLU A 269 17.17 14.06 1.93
CA GLU A 269 18.18 13.17 2.52
C GLU A 269 18.20 13.26 4.05
N ASP A 270 18.03 14.47 4.61
CA ASP A 270 17.93 14.69 6.06
C ASP A 270 16.75 13.91 6.65
N GLU A 271 15.58 13.97 6.01
CA GLU A 271 14.39 13.27 6.45
C GLU A 271 14.46 11.75 6.24
N ALA A 272 15.13 11.30 5.17
CA ALA A 272 15.27 9.88 4.85
C ALA A 272 16.31 9.19 5.74
N SER A 273 17.44 9.84 6.03
CA SER A 273 18.60 9.27 6.74
C SER A 273 18.32 8.94 8.21
N VAL A 274 17.31 9.58 8.81
CA VAL A 274 16.92 9.35 10.20
C VAL A 274 15.86 8.25 10.36
N LEU A 275 15.38 7.66 9.25
CA LEU A 275 14.41 6.58 9.30
C LEU A 275 15.11 5.23 9.50
N ASP A 276 14.80 4.60 10.62
CA ASP A 276 15.13 3.20 10.86
C ASP A 276 14.25 2.33 9.94
N LEU A 277 14.85 1.81 8.87
CA LEU A 277 14.17 0.97 7.89
C LEU A 277 14.34 -0.51 8.26
N PRO A 278 13.25 -1.23 8.53
CA PRO A 278 13.29 -2.68 8.66
C PRO A 278 13.87 -3.31 7.39
N LYS A 279 14.57 -4.44 7.56
CA LYS A 279 15.22 -5.15 6.46
C LYS A 279 14.28 -5.41 5.27
N ASP A 280 13.05 -5.88 5.51
CA ASP A 280 12.11 -6.18 4.43
C ASP A 280 11.61 -4.91 3.71
N VAL A 281 11.54 -3.76 4.40
CA VAL A 281 11.20 -2.47 3.78
C VAL A 281 12.37 -1.97 2.93
N ALA A 282 13.61 -2.10 3.43
CA ALA A 282 14.80 -1.80 2.64
C ALA A 282 14.93 -2.71 1.41
N GLU A 283 14.54 -3.99 1.52
CA GLU A 283 14.49 -4.92 0.40
C GLU A 283 13.47 -4.46 -0.65
N VAL A 284 12.30 -3.95 -0.27
CA VAL A 284 11.35 -3.36 -1.22
C VAL A 284 11.98 -2.19 -1.98
N PHE A 285 12.68 -1.26 -1.32
CA PHE A 285 13.37 -0.17 -2.03
C PHE A 285 14.38 -0.69 -3.05
N SER A 286 15.18 -1.69 -2.71
CA SER A 286 16.11 -2.34 -3.66
C SER A 286 15.39 -3.00 -4.84
N LEU A 287 14.22 -3.61 -4.61
CA LEU A 287 13.40 -4.17 -5.68
C LEU A 287 12.84 -3.09 -6.60
N LEU A 288 12.37 -1.96 -6.05
CA LEU A 288 11.88 -0.83 -6.84
C LEU A 288 12.97 -0.27 -7.77
N GLU A 289 14.21 -0.14 -7.28
CA GLU A 289 15.37 0.28 -8.08
C GLU A 289 15.67 -0.67 -9.25
N LYS A 290 15.30 -1.94 -9.12
CA LYS A 290 15.46 -2.98 -10.15
C LYS A 290 14.23 -3.17 -11.02
N GLY A 291 13.22 -2.29 -10.89
CA GLY A 291 11.99 -2.37 -11.66
C GLY A 291 11.03 -3.48 -11.20
N TRP A 292 11.05 -3.86 -9.92
CA TRP A 292 10.14 -4.83 -9.32
C TRP A 292 9.24 -4.19 -8.25
N ASN A 293 7.95 -4.46 -8.34
CA ASN A 293 6.99 -4.31 -7.24
C ASN A 293 6.19 -5.61 -7.08
N ASN A 294 5.24 -5.63 -6.14
CA ASN A 294 4.45 -6.83 -5.88
C ASN A 294 3.55 -7.21 -7.08
N ALA A 295 3.03 -6.25 -7.84
CA ALA A 295 2.30 -6.56 -9.07
C ALA A 295 3.18 -7.30 -10.10
N GLU A 296 4.43 -6.89 -10.30
CA GLU A 296 5.37 -7.58 -11.18
C GLU A 296 5.65 -9.02 -10.69
N ALA A 297 5.96 -9.17 -9.39
CA ALA A 297 6.20 -10.48 -8.78
C ALA A 297 5.02 -11.44 -8.99
N ILE A 298 3.80 -10.98 -8.70
CA ILE A 298 2.58 -11.78 -8.87
C ILE A 298 2.31 -12.08 -10.34
N ARG A 299 2.51 -11.10 -11.24
CA ARG A 299 2.29 -11.28 -12.69
C ARG A 299 3.22 -12.33 -13.24
N HIS A 300 4.51 -12.27 -12.92
CA HIS A 300 5.51 -13.25 -13.35
C HIS A 300 5.13 -14.66 -12.85
N ALA A 301 4.85 -14.81 -11.55
CA ALA A 301 4.45 -16.09 -10.97
C ALA A 301 3.16 -16.65 -11.61
N ALA A 302 2.20 -15.78 -11.96
CA ALA A 302 0.96 -16.15 -12.62
C ALA A 302 1.18 -16.58 -14.09
N ILE A 303 2.01 -15.86 -14.83
CA ILE A 303 2.37 -16.20 -16.22
C ILE A 303 3.05 -17.56 -16.28
N GLU A 304 4.04 -17.79 -15.43
CA GLU A 304 4.72 -19.09 -15.34
C GLU A 304 3.74 -20.23 -14.99
N SER A 305 2.86 -19.98 -14.01
CA SER A 305 1.83 -20.94 -13.63
C SER A 305 0.89 -21.25 -14.81
N ARG A 306 0.57 -20.24 -15.63
CA ARG A 306 -0.29 -20.39 -16.81
C ARG A 306 0.39 -21.15 -17.94
N ILE A 307 1.67 -20.87 -18.20
CA ILE A 307 2.48 -21.61 -19.18
C ILE A 307 2.55 -23.08 -18.79
N ARG A 308 2.83 -23.37 -17.51
CA ARG A 308 3.02 -24.74 -17.02
C ARG A 308 1.72 -25.55 -16.90
N LEU A 309 0.62 -24.93 -16.47
CA LEU A 309 -0.60 -25.65 -16.06
C LEU A 309 -1.85 -25.31 -16.87
N GLY A 310 -1.76 -24.40 -17.85
CA GLY A 310 -2.91 -24.00 -18.67
C GLY A 310 -4.07 -23.53 -17.80
N ARG A 311 -5.22 -24.21 -17.87
CA ARG A 311 -6.44 -23.88 -17.09
C ARG A 311 -6.28 -24.07 -15.57
N GLY A 312 -5.28 -24.82 -15.12
CA GLY A 312 -5.01 -25.06 -13.69
C GLY A 312 -4.28 -23.93 -12.97
N TRP A 313 -3.88 -22.88 -13.69
CA TRP A 313 -2.99 -21.83 -13.18
C TRP A 313 -3.54 -21.09 -11.96
N GLU A 314 -4.84 -20.79 -11.93
CA GLU A 314 -5.45 -20.06 -10.81
C GLU A 314 -5.41 -20.85 -9.51
N LYS A 315 -5.72 -22.15 -9.58
CA LYS A 315 -5.64 -23.04 -8.41
C LYS A 315 -4.20 -23.13 -7.90
N ASN A 316 -3.24 -23.19 -8.82
CA ASN A 316 -1.82 -23.16 -8.46
C ASN A 316 -1.41 -21.83 -7.83
N MET A 317 -1.90 -20.70 -8.35
CA MET A 317 -1.64 -19.40 -7.76
C MET A 317 -2.26 -19.26 -6.37
N ALA A 318 -3.46 -19.78 -6.14
CA ALA A 318 -4.04 -19.80 -4.80
C ALA A 318 -3.16 -20.59 -3.80
N VAL A 319 -2.57 -21.72 -4.23
CA VAL A 319 -1.63 -22.50 -3.41
C VAL A 319 -0.32 -21.74 -3.15
N LYS A 320 0.28 -21.17 -4.20
CA LYS A 320 1.51 -20.36 -4.08
C LYS A 320 1.31 -19.16 -3.15
N MET A 321 0.20 -18.44 -3.32
CA MET A 321 -0.17 -17.30 -2.48
C MET A 321 -0.44 -17.72 -1.04
N ALA A 322 -1.10 -18.86 -0.81
CA ALA A 322 -1.31 -19.37 0.54
C ALA A 322 0.04 -19.63 1.24
N SER A 323 0.94 -20.36 0.57
CA SER A 323 2.27 -20.65 1.10
C SER A 323 3.10 -19.37 1.32
N ALA A 324 3.02 -18.40 0.41
CA ALA A 324 3.71 -17.12 0.54
C ALA A 324 3.17 -16.29 1.71
N MET A 325 1.84 -16.22 1.87
CA MET A 325 1.22 -15.52 2.99
C MET A 325 1.49 -16.21 4.33
N GLU A 326 1.43 -17.55 4.41
CA GLU A 326 1.83 -18.29 5.61
C GLU A 326 3.29 -18.03 5.98
N THR A 327 4.17 -17.99 4.98
CA THR A 327 5.59 -17.70 5.19
C THR A 327 5.77 -16.31 5.80
N LEU A 328 5.12 -15.31 5.21
CA LEU A 328 5.24 -13.92 5.66
C LEU A 328 4.64 -13.71 7.07
N LEU A 329 3.40 -14.16 7.27
CA LEU A 329 2.68 -13.98 8.54
C LEU A 329 3.26 -14.78 9.71
N ASN A 330 4.09 -15.81 9.44
CA ASN A 330 4.84 -16.54 10.46
C ASN A 330 6.28 -16.00 10.66
N GLY A 331 6.54 -14.74 10.28
CA GLY A 331 7.81 -14.05 10.50
C GLY A 331 8.90 -14.37 9.48
N GLY A 332 8.53 -14.92 8.31
CA GLY A 332 9.45 -15.10 7.20
C GLY A 332 9.73 -13.79 6.45
N SER A 333 10.95 -13.63 5.95
CA SER A 333 11.36 -12.46 5.14
C SER A 333 10.61 -12.32 3.82
N LEU A 334 10.65 -11.11 3.23
CA LEU A 334 10.15 -10.83 1.89
C LEU A 334 10.77 -11.73 0.82
N LYS A 335 12.07 -12.04 0.94
CA LYS A 335 12.74 -13.03 0.08
C LYS A 335 12.09 -14.42 0.14
N ASN A 336 11.68 -14.88 1.32
CA ASN A 336 11.00 -16.17 1.46
C ASN A 336 9.59 -16.12 0.85
N TYR A 337 8.87 -14.99 1.01
CA TYR A 337 7.59 -14.76 0.34
C TYR A 337 7.71 -14.91 -1.19
N HIS A 338 8.69 -14.25 -1.81
CA HIS A 338 8.93 -14.35 -3.25
C HIS A 338 9.33 -15.76 -3.70
N ARG A 339 10.15 -16.46 -2.91
CA ARG A 339 10.49 -17.87 -3.17
C ARG A 339 9.24 -18.76 -3.16
N SER A 340 8.31 -18.55 -2.22
CA SER A 340 7.05 -19.29 -2.15
C SER A 340 6.12 -19.01 -3.33
N LEU A 341 6.25 -17.83 -3.97
CA LEU A 341 5.62 -17.54 -5.26
C LEU A 341 6.32 -18.26 -6.45
N GLY A 342 7.46 -18.90 -6.23
CA GLY A 342 8.28 -19.56 -7.24
C GLY A 342 9.30 -18.64 -7.92
N LEU A 343 9.63 -17.50 -7.30
CA LEU A 343 10.64 -16.56 -7.80
C LEU A 343 11.96 -16.84 -7.07
N GLU A 344 12.76 -17.76 -7.61
CA GLU A 344 13.99 -18.25 -6.96
C GLU A 344 15.12 -17.22 -6.96
N SER A 345 15.12 -16.30 -7.92
CA SER A 345 16.05 -15.18 -8.02
C SER A 345 15.32 -13.96 -8.60
N LEU A 346 14.79 -13.10 -7.72
CA LEU A 346 14.63 -11.71 -8.12
C LEU A 346 16.05 -11.13 -8.32
N PRO A 347 16.25 -10.17 -9.24
CA PRO A 347 17.58 -9.61 -9.48
C PRO A 347 18.20 -9.15 -8.14
N ASP A 348 19.41 -9.67 -7.86
CA ASP A 348 20.20 -9.36 -6.66
C ASP A 348 20.67 -7.91 -6.62
#